data_AF-A0A542YKX0-F1
#
_entry.id   AF-A0A542YKX0-F1
#
_cell.length_a   1.000
_cell.length_b   1.000
_cell.length_c   1.000
_cell.angle_alpha   90.00
_cell.angle_beta   90.00
_cell.angle_gamma   90.00
#
_symmetry.space_group_name_H-M   'P 1'
#
loop_
_entity.id
_entity.type
_entity.pdbx_description
1 polymer ?
#
loop_
_entity_poly.entity_id
_entity_poly.type
_entity_poly.pdbx_seq_one_letter_code
_entity_poly.pdbx_strand_id
1 'polypeptide(L)'
;MTAALSTIDQAKRASTGVGLKPVTVDWQPVCDSDADFAALVSNYYQLYREELSADIDFLRKFRRSPSAEEFDSAIHKLRTGAHHSTNSVATLYYEQWLSEAATPQASADALVALLGKALDGLAHNAVLVARDATARRDWSDVSSTDVSAIMISVIEDLGLYYSPSKQGWFVRQVEGRLKIDSGSGSRRAVVMEYCLQILVSRHAPLPVPYVDVLDHLGLLNDSRAEGAVLVAYSVASIGPGLSGEAFLTRVEETWRAAAAC
;
A
#
# COMPACT_ATOMS: atom_id res chain seq x y z
N MET A 1 -19.45 0.33 16.47
CA MET A 1 -18.28 -0.50 16.14
C MET A 1 -18.66 -1.95 16.34
N THR A 2 -18.47 -2.82 15.33
CA THR A 2 -18.79 -4.25 15.44
C THR A 2 -17.82 -4.97 16.38
N ALA A 3 -18.23 -6.12 16.93
CA ALA A 3 -17.36 -6.95 17.77
C ALA A 3 -16.08 -7.40 17.04
N ALA A 4 -16.18 -7.66 15.73
CA ALA A 4 -15.05 -7.99 14.87
C ALA A 4 -13.99 -6.87 14.82
N LEU A 5 -14.39 -5.62 14.56
CA LEU A 5 -13.47 -4.49 14.56
C LEU A 5 -12.83 -4.27 15.92
N SER A 6 -13.59 -4.42 17.01
CA SER A 6 -13.02 -4.37 18.36
C SER A 6 -11.95 -5.43 18.57
N THR A 7 -12.16 -6.63 18.02
CA THR A 7 -11.20 -7.74 18.11
C THR A 7 -9.94 -7.44 17.31
N ILE A 8 -10.08 -6.93 16.08
CA ILE A 8 -8.95 -6.51 15.24
C ILE A 8 -8.15 -5.41 15.94
N ASP A 9 -8.82 -4.39 16.46
CA ASP A 9 -8.19 -3.28 17.17
C ASP A 9 -7.42 -3.72 18.41
N GLN A 10 -8.00 -4.59 19.25
CA GLN A 10 -7.30 -5.15 20.41
C GLN A 10 -6.09 -5.99 20.01
N ALA A 11 -6.24 -6.85 19.01
CA ALA A 11 -5.15 -7.68 18.49
C ALA A 11 -4.01 -6.81 17.92
N LYS A 12 -4.35 -5.73 17.20
CA LYS A 12 -3.39 -4.77 16.67
C LYS A 12 -2.65 -4.04 17.78
N ARG A 13 -3.35 -3.54 18.81
CA ARG A 13 -2.72 -2.90 19.99
C ARG A 13 -1.75 -3.84 20.69
N ALA A 14 -2.14 -5.11 20.87
CA ALA A 14 -1.29 -6.12 21.48
C ALA A 14 -0.05 -6.47 20.62
N SER A 15 -0.15 -6.33 19.31
CA SER A 15 0.90 -6.69 18.36
C SER A 15 1.86 -5.55 18.05
N THR A 16 1.36 -4.32 18.00
CA THR A 16 2.05 -3.15 17.43
C THR A 16 2.15 -1.97 18.39
N GLY A 17 1.45 -2.01 19.53
CA GLY A 17 1.34 -0.88 20.46
C GLY A 17 0.37 0.23 20.02
N VAL A 18 -0.16 0.18 18.78
CA VAL A 18 -1.10 1.16 18.24
C VAL A 18 -2.42 0.49 17.83
N GLY A 19 -3.52 1.23 17.93
CA GLY A 19 -4.85 0.75 17.53
C GLY A 19 -5.14 0.90 16.05
N LEU A 20 -6.34 0.49 15.65
CA LEU A 20 -6.91 0.91 14.38
C LEU A 20 -7.16 2.42 14.39
N LYS A 21 -7.17 3.03 13.21
CA LYS A 21 -7.67 4.40 13.06
C LYS A 21 -9.13 4.44 13.53
N PRO A 22 -9.57 5.50 14.21
CA PRO A 22 -10.97 5.64 14.60
C PRO A 22 -11.89 5.53 13.39
N VAL A 23 -12.84 4.60 13.45
CA VAL A 23 -13.79 4.34 12.37
C VAL A 23 -15.11 5.04 12.67
N THR A 24 -15.58 5.87 11.74
CA THR A 24 -16.91 6.49 11.81
C THR A 24 -17.72 6.03 10.61
N VAL A 25 -18.57 5.02 10.82
CA VAL A 25 -19.47 4.53 9.79
C VAL A 25 -20.79 4.07 10.41
N ASP A 26 -21.87 4.18 9.64
CA ASP A 26 -23.16 3.62 10.00
C ASP A 26 -23.17 2.10 9.77
N TRP A 27 -23.51 1.35 10.83
CA TRP A 27 -23.60 -0.11 10.83
C TRP A 27 -25.04 -0.60 10.70
N GLN A 28 -26.01 0.31 10.77
CA GLN A 28 -27.44 0.05 10.62
C GLN A 28 -28.03 1.12 9.67
N PRO A 29 -27.51 1.21 8.43
CA PRO A 29 -27.92 2.24 7.50
C PRO A 29 -29.40 2.09 7.15
N VAL A 30 -30.08 3.24 7.06
CA VAL A 30 -31.40 3.34 6.44
C VAL A 30 -31.20 3.81 5.00
N CYS A 31 -31.65 3.02 4.04
CA CYS A 31 -31.52 3.30 2.61
C CYS A 31 -32.89 3.24 1.93
N ASP A 32 -33.44 4.42 1.63
CA ASP A 32 -34.75 4.56 0.99
C ASP A 32 -34.65 4.67 -0.55
N SER A 33 -33.43 4.91 -1.07
CA SER A 33 -33.19 5.11 -2.50
C SER A 33 -31.87 4.51 -2.99
N ASP A 34 -31.75 4.33 -4.30
CA ASP A 34 -30.51 3.91 -4.96
C ASP A 34 -29.35 4.89 -4.72
N ALA A 35 -29.67 6.18 -4.53
CA ALA A 35 -28.68 7.21 -4.21
C ALA A 35 -28.13 7.03 -2.78
N ASP A 36 -28.99 6.67 -1.81
CA ASP A 36 -28.56 6.37 -0.44
C ASP A 36 -27.66 5.12 -0.42
N PHE A 37 -28.02 4.10 -1.22
CA PHE A 37 -27.18 2.92 -1.37
C PHE A 37 -25.82 3.24 -2.03
N ALA A 38 -25.78 4.07 -3.06
CA ALA A 38 -24.52 4.51 -3.68
C ALA A 38 -23.63 5.30 -2.71
N ALA A 39 -24.22 6.12 -1.83
CA ALA A 39 -23.51 6.81 -0.76
C ALA A 39 -22.95 5.82 0.26
N LEU A 40 -23.74 4.82 0.67
CA LEU A 40 -23.30 3.74 1.57
C LEU A 40 -22.11 2.96 0.98
N VAL A 41 -22.18 2.58 -0.30
CA VAL A 41 -21.07 1.91 -1.01
C VAL A 41 -19.79 2.75 -0.96
N SER A 42 -19.90 4.07 -1.18
CA SER A 42 -18.77 4.99 -1.09
C SER A 42 -18.16 5.01 0.32
N ASN A 43 -19.00 5.11 1.36
CA ASN A 43 -18.57 5.12 2.75
C ASN A 43 -17.86 3.82 3.15
N TYR A 44 -18.44 2.67 2.78
CA TYR A 44 -17.88 1.36 3.11
C TYR A 44 -16.59 1.08 2.33
N TYR A 45 -16.50 1.55 1.09
CA TYR A 45 -15.25 1.51 0.36
C TYR A 45 -14.19 2.36 1.06
N GLN A 46 -14.48 3.62 1.40
CA GLN A 46 -13.50 4.51 2.03
C GLN A 46 -12.97 3.88 3.33
N LEU A 47 -13.87 3.36 4.16
CA LEU A 47 -13.51 2.63 5.36
C LEU A 47 -12.55 1.45 5.05
N TYR A 48 -12.95 0.55 4.15
CA TYR A 48 -12.25 -0.72 3.93
C TYR A 48 -10.96 -0.56 3.12
N ARG A 49 -10.96 0.29 2.08
CA ARG A 49 -9.89 0.41 1.08
C ARG A 49 -8.98 1.61 1.29
N GLU A 50 -9.35 2.55 2.15
CA GLU A 50 -8.57 3.76 2.40
C GLU A 50 -8.18 3.86 3.88
N GLU A 51 -9.13 3.77 4.81
CA GLU A 51 -8.85 3.95 6.24
C GLU A 51 -8.16 2.73 6.86
N LEU A 52 -8.67 1.53 6.57
CA LEU A 52 -8.21 0.26 7.14
C LEU A 52 -7.31 -0.55 6.20
N SER A 53 -6.95 -0.01 5.04
CA SER A 53 -6.37 -0.81 3.95
C SER A 53 -5.07 -1.51 4.32
N ALA A 54 -4.17 -0.83 5.03
CA ALA A 54 -2.88 -1.41 5.43
C ALA A 54 -3.07 -2.62 6.36
N ASP A 55 -4.01 -2.54 7.30
CA ASP A 55 -4.32 -3.61 8.23
C ASP A 55 -5.04 -4.77 7.54
N ILE A 56 -6.01 -4.47 6.67
CA ILE A 56 -6.73 -5.47 5.88
C ILE A 56 -5.78 -6.22 4.94
N ASP A 57 -4.93 -5.49 4.20
CA ASP A 57 -3.97 -6.08 3.27
C ASP A 57 -2.98 -6.98 4.00
N PHE A 58 -2.49 -6.55 5.17
CA PHE A 58 -1.63 -7.38 6.01
C PHE A 58 -2.33 -8.67 6.44
N LEU A 59 -3.55 -8.57 6.99
CA LEU A 59 -4.30 -9.72 7.50
C LEU A 59 -4.69 -10.71 6.40
N ARG A 60 -4.98 -10.23 5.18
CA ARG A 60 -5.26 -11.06 4.01
C ARG A 60 -4.01 -11.79 3.52
N LYS A 61 -2.84 -11.12 3.54
CA LYS A 61 -1.56 -11.72 3.15
C LYS A 61 -1.07 -12.76 4.15
N PHE A 62 -1.30 -12.54 5.45
CA PHE A 62 -0.96 -13.50 6.50
C PHE A 62 -1.72 -14.83 6.30
N ARG A 63 -3.03 -14.75 6.06
CA ARG A 63 -3.84 -15.94 5.80
C ARG A 63 -5.03 -15.60 4.92
N ARG A 64 -5.29 -16.49 3.95
CA ARG A 64 -6.44 -16.36 3.06
C ARG A 64 -7.75 -16.23 3.84
N SER A 65 -8.54 -15.20 3.52
CA SER A 65 -9.89 -15.00 4.05
C SER A 65 -10.87 -14.86 2.88
N PRO A 66 -11.59 -15.93 2.50
CA PRO A 66 -12.51 -15.91 1.36
C PRO A 66 -13.58 -14.83 1.47
N SER A 67 -14.13 -14.59 2.66
CA SER A 67 -15.13 -13.53 2.87
C SER A 67 -14.55 -12.12 2.69
N ALA A 68 -13.27 -11.92 3.03
CA ALA A 68 -12.59 -10.65 2.77
C ALA A 68 -12.30 -10.45 1.28
N GLU A 69 -11.97 -11.52 0.54
CA GLU A 69 -11.82 -11.49 -0.93
C GLU A 69 -13.16 -11.19 -1.62
N GLU A 70 -14.23 -11.84 -1.17
CA GLU A 70 -15.59 -11.65 -1.69
C GLU A 70 -16.07 -10.20 -1.49
N PHE A 71 -15.93 -9.66 -0.27
CA PHE A 71 -16.28 -8.27 0.01
C PHE A 71 -15.42 -7.28 -0.79
N ASP A 72 -14.09 -7.48 -0.84
CA ASP A 72 -13.18 -6.60 -1.59
C ASP A 72 -13.55 -6.54 -3.08
N SER A 73 -13.92 -7.68 -3.67
CA SER A 73 -14.41 -7.76 -5.04
C SER A 73 -15.76 -7.06 -5.22
N ALA A 74 -16.72 -7.32 -4.33
CA ALA A 74 -18.05 -6.73 -4.38
C ALA A 74 -18.01 -5.20 -4.22
N ILE A 75 -17.36 -4.69 -3.17
CA ILE A 75 -17.30 -3.24 -2.89
C ILE A 75 -16.59 -2.46 -4.00
N HIS A 76 -15.57 -3.07 -4.62
CA HIS A 76 -14.88 -2.46 -5.75
C HIS A 76 -15.76 -2.37 -7.00
N LYS A 77 -16.47 -3.44 -7.35
CA LYS A 77 -17.40 -3.46 -8.49
C LYS A 77 -18.59 -2.53 -8.27
N LEU A 78 -19.17 -2.53 -7.07
CA LEU A 78 -20.27 -1.64 -6.71
C LEU A 78 -19.85 -0.17 -6.78
N ARG A 79 -18.69 0.21 -6.22
CA ARG A 79 -18.18 1.59 -6.33
C ARG A 79 -17.94 1.96 -7.79
N THR A 80 -17.39 1.04 -8.58
CA THR A 80 -17.13 1.30 -10.01
C THR A 80 -18.44 1.49 -10.79
N GLY A 81 -19.44 0.63 -10.59
CA GLY A 81 -20.73 0.73 -11.26
C GLY A 81 -21.51 1.99 -10.88
N ALA A 82 -21.47 2.39 -9.61
CA ALA A 82 -22.16 3.60 -9.13
C ALA A 82 -21.57 4.91 -9.71
N HIS A 83 -20.27 4.96 -10.00
CA HIS A 83 -19.56 6.21 -10.34
C HIS A 83 -19.00 6.27 -11.77
N HIS A 84 -18.93 5.14 -12.48
CA HIS A 84 -18.29 5.05 -13.80
C HIS A 84 -19.16 4.31 -14.81
N SER A 85 -20.10 5.03 -15.42
CA SER A 85 -21.06 4.50 -16.42
C SER A 85 -20.43 3.90 -17.69
N THR A 86 -19.13 4.12 -17.91
CA THR A 86 -18.39 3.60 -19.07
C THR A 86 -17.89 2.15 -18.88
N ASN A 87 -17.95 1.59 -17.66
CA ASN A 87 -17.59 0.20 -17.42
C ASN A 87 -18.84 -0.69 -17.39
N SER A 88 -19.23 -1.21 -18.55
CA SER A 88 -20.46 -2.00 -18.72
C SER A 88 -20.54 -3.21 -17.80
N VAL A 89 -19.43 -3.88 -17.49
CA VAL A 89 -19.41 -5.04 -16.58
C VAL A 89 -19.71 -4.62 -15.14
N ALA A 90 -19.14 -3.51 -14.68
CA ALA A 90 -19.39 -3.00 -13.32
C ALA A 90 -20.81 -2.43 -13.19
N THR A 91 -21.31 -1.76 -14.22
CA THR A 91 -22.70 -1.28 -14.27
C THR A 91 -23.68 -2.45 -14.20
N LEU A 92 -23.48 -3.50 -15.01
CA LEU A 92 -24.31 -4.71 -14.96
C LEU A 92 -24.28 -5.39 -13.59
N TYR A 93 -23.11 -5.45 -12.95
CA TYR A 93 -23.00 -6.01 -11.60
C TYR A 93 -23.78 -5.18 -10.57
N TYR A 94 -23.73 -3.85 -10.67
CA TYR A 94 -24.47 -2.94 -9.79
C TYR A 94 -25.98 -3.07 -9.99
N GLU A 95 -26.45 -3.07 -11.23
CA GLU A 95 -27.87 -3.28 -11.58
C GLU A 95 -28.37 -4.65 -11.11
N GLN A 96 -27.56 -5.69 -11.29
CA GLN A 96 -27.87 -7.04 -10.83
C GLN A 96 -28.02 -7.06 -9.30
N TRP A 97 -27.07 -6.46 -8.56
CA TRP A 97 -27.13 -6.37 -7.10
C TRP A 97 -28.41 -5.71 -6.59
N LEU A 98 -28.83 -4.61 -7.24
CA LEU A 98 -30.09 -3.93 -6.90
C LEU A 98 -31.32 -4.79 -7.24
N SER A 99 -31.30 -5.48 -8.39
CA SER A 99 -32.43 -6.30 -8.82
C SER A 99 -32.65 -7.54 -7.94
N GLU A 100 -31.58 -8.16 -7.43
CA GLU A 100 -31.64 -9.37 -6.62
C GLU A 100 -32.20 -9.11 -5.21
N ALA A 101 -31.97 -7.91 -4.66
CA ALA A 101 -32.41 -7.56 -3.31
C ALA A 101 -33.83 -7.00 -3.23
N ALA A 102 -34.47 -6.70 -4.37
CA ALA A 102 -35.81 -6.12 -4.52
C ALA A 102 -36.03 -4.70 -3.93
N THR A 103 -35.21 -4.24 -2.97
CA THR A 103 -35.27 -2.88 -2.39
C THR A 103 -33.87 -2.33 -2.07
N PRO A 104 -33.66 -1.00 -2.08
CA PRO A 104 -32.39 -0.40 -1.68
C PRO A 104 -31.96 -0.78 -0.26
N GLN A 105 -32.89 -0.85 0.69
CA GLN A 105 -32.62 -1.30 2.06
C GLN A 105 -32.09 -2.74 2.09
N ALA A 106 -32.70 -3.66 1.35
CA ALA A 106 -32.23 -5.04 1.29
C ALA A 106 -30.83 -5.15 0.64
N SER A 107 -30.53 -4.32 -0.36
CA SER A 107 -29.16 -4.21 -0.92
C SER A 107 -28.16 -3.70 0.11
N ALA A 108 -28.54 -2.72 0.93
CA ALA A 108 -27.74 -2.20 2.03
C ALA A 108 -27.49 -3.28 3.10
N ASP A 109 -28.53 -3.98 3.54
CA ASP A 109 -28.44 -5.06 4.53
C ASP A 109 -27.53 -6.19 4.04
N ALA A 110 -27.64 -6.57 2.76
CA ALA A 110 -26.76 -7.56 2.14
C ALA A 110 -25.29 -7.11 2.14
N LEU A 111 -25.04 -5.83 1.84
CA LEU A 111 -23.68 -5.27 1.86
C LEU A 111 -23.11 -5.21 3.27
N VAL A 112 -23.91 -4.81 4.27
CA VAL A 112 -23.54 -4.81 5.70
C VAL A 112 -23.21 -6.22 6.17
N ALA A 113 -24.04 -7.21 5.80
CA ALA A 113 -23.80 -8.61 6.15
C ALA A 113 -22.51 -9.14 5.53
N LEU A 114 -22.22 -8.77 4.28
CA LEU A 114 -20.98 -9.17 3.60
C LEU A 114 -19.74 -8.52 4.25
N LEU A 115 -19.81 -7.23 4.59
CA LEU A 115 -18.76 -6.55 5.36
C LEU A 115 -18.56 -7.21 6.72
N GLY A 116 -19.64 -7.55 7.43
CA GLY A 116 -19.59 -8.26 8.71
C GLY A 116 -18.81 -9.56 8.62
N LYS A 117 -19.14 -10.43 7.65
CA LYS A 117 -18.43 -11.70 7.40
C LYS A 117 -16.95 -11.48 7.07
N ALA A 118 -16.65 -10.47 6.25
CA ALA A 118 -15.27 -10.12 5.92
C ALA A 118 -14.48 -9.73 7.18
N LEU A 119 -15.05 -8.87 8.03
CA LEU A 119 -14.45 -8.43 9.27
C LEU A 119 -14.30 -9.57 10.28
N ASP A 120 -15.26 -10.50 10.38
CA ASP A 120 -15.13 -11.68 11.24
C ASP A 120 -13.96 -12.58 10.81
N GLY A 121 -13.81 -12.82 9.50
CA GLY A 121 -12.68 -13.57 8.94
C GLY A 121 -11.34 -12.88 9.22
N LEU A 122 -11.29 -11.56 9.09
CA LEU A 122 -10.09 -10.76 9.40
C LEU A 122 -9.80 -10.71 10.90
N ALA A 123 -10.82 -10.66 11.76
CA ALA A 123 -10.68 -10.71 13.21
C ALA A 123 -10.06 -12.05 13.66
N HIS A 124 -10.49 -13.16 13.06
CA HIS A 124 -9.86 -14.45 13.27
C HIS A 124 -8.37 -14.42 12.92
N ASN A 125 -8.01 -13.87 11.75
CA ASN A 125 -6.62 -13.71 11.35
C ASN A 125 -5.83 -12.82 12.32
N ALA A 126 -6.42 -11.72 12.78
CA ALA A 126 -5.77 -10.79 13.70
C ALA A 126 -5.42 -11.48 15.04
N VAL A 127 -6.31 -12.32 15.56
CA VAL A 127 -6.05 -13.12 16.77
C VAL A 127 -4.90 -14.12 16.54
N LEU A 128 -4.82 -14.74 15.36
CA LEU A 128 -3.73 -15.64 15.02
C LEU A 128 -2.39 -14.90 14.93
N VAL A 129 -2.38 -13.72 14.28
CA VAL A 129 -1.19 -12.86 14.21
C VAL A 129 -0.73 -12.49 15.61
N ALA A 130 -1.64 -12.07 16.51
CA ALA A 130 -1.29 -11.70 17.88
C ALA A 130 -0.63 -12.83 18.70
N ARG A 131 -0.76 -14.09 18.27
CA ARG A 131 -0.13 -15.25 18.90
C ARG A 131 1.19 -15.66 18.25
N ASP A 132 1.51 -15.11 17.08
CA ASP A 132 2.73 -15.41 16.32
C ASP A 132 3.76 -14.28 16.48
N ALA A 133 4.94 -14.58 17.04
CA ALA A 133 5.96 -13.57 17.31
C ALA A 133 6.59 -12.96 16.05
N THR A 134 6.62 -13.68 14.93
CA THR A 134 7.13 -13.16 13.67
C THR A 134 6.08 -12.30 13.00
N ALA A 135 4.84 -12.80 12.89
CA ALA A 135 3.76 -12.03 12.27
C ALA A 135 3.45 -10.73 13.05
N ARG A 136 3.57 -10.72 14.39
CA ARG A 136 3.46 -9.48 15.17
C ARG A 136 4.52 -8.45 14.80
N ARG A 137 5.78 -8.89 14.67
CA ARG A 137 6.88 -8.01 14.27
C ARG A 137 6.63 -7.45 12.87
N ASP A 138 6.23 -8.31 11.93
CA ASP A 138 5.91 -7.88 10.57
C ASP A 138 4.76 -6.86 10.54
N TRP A 139 3.69 -7.07 11.33
CA TRP A 139 2.58 -6.11 11.42
C TRP A 139 3.01 -4.79 12.08
N SER A 140 3.89 -4.86 13.09
CA SER A 140 4.48 -3.69 13.74
C SER A 140 5.35 -2.89 12.78
N ASP A 141 6.17 -3.56 11.97
CA ASP A 141 7.00 -2.95 10.95
C ASP A 141 6.14 -2.27 9.88
N VAL A 142 5.05 -2.91 9.44
CA VAL A 142 4.08 -2.29 8.51
C VAL A 142 3.41 -1.08 9.14
N SER A 143 3.00 -1.17 10.42
CA SER A 143 2.27 -0.09 11.11
C SER A 143 3.13 1.13 11.44
N SER A 144 4.44 0.93 11.62
CA SER A 144 5.40 1.99 11.93
C SER A 144 6.04 2.61 10.69
N THR A 145 5.85 2.02 9.51
CA THR A 145 6.44 2.52 8.27
C THR A 145 5.59 3.64 7.66
N ASP A 146 6.07 4.87 7.73
CA ASP A 146 5.50 6.02 7.03
C ASP A 146 6.13 6.17 5.63
N VAL A 147 5.37 5.82 4.59
CA VAL A 147 5.79 5.93 3.19
C VAL A 147 6.07 7.38 2.79
N SER A 148 5.29 8.34 3.32
CA SER A 148 5.48 9.75 3.01
C SER A 148 6.79 10.28 3.60
N ALA A 149 7.08 9.94 4.85
CA ALA A 149 8.34 10.31 5.49
C ALA A 149 9.55 9.71 4.76
N ILE A 150 9.45 8.44 4.33
CA ILE A 150 10.51 7.79 3.56
C ILE A 150 10.67 8.45 2.18
N MET A 151 9.58 8.75 1.47
CA MET A 151 9.63 9.44 0.18
C MET A 151 10.33 10.80 0.29
N ILE A 152 10.01 11.59 1.33
CA ILE A 152 10.66 12.88 1.58
C ILE A 152 12.17 12.68 1.80
N SER A 153 12.56 11.73 2.65
CA SER A 153 13.97 11.41 2.89
C SER A 153 14.72 11.03 1.61
N VAL A 154 14.12 10.19 0.75
CA VAL A 154 14.76 9.77 -0.51
C VAL A 154 14.87 10.96 -1.48
N ILE A 155 13.87 11.84 -1.55
CA ILE A 155 13.92 13.07 -2.35
C ILE A 155 15.07 13.98 -1.88
N GLU A 156 15.21 14.15 -0.56
CA GLU A 156 16.29 14.93 0.05
C GLU A 156 17.66 14.30 -0.21
N ASP A 157 17.82 12.99 -0.02
CA ASP A 157 19.07 12.28 -0.31
C ASP A 157 19.53 12.48 -1.76
N LEU A 158 18.57 12.55 -2.69
CA LEU A 158 18.81 12.77 -4.12
C LEU A 158 19.01 14.24 -4.50
N GLY A 159 18.92 15.17 -3.54
CA GLY A 159 19.02 16.62 -3.80
C GLY A 159 17.89 17.17 -4.68
N LEU A 160 16.74 16.50 -4.71
CA LEU A 160 15.60 16.82 -5.57
C LEU A 160 14.58 17.70 -4.84
N TYR A 161 13.79 18.45 -5.62
CA TYR A 161 12.71 19.28 -5.10
C TYR A 161 11.43 19.07 -5.90
N TYR A 162 10.35 18.72 -5.21
CA TYR A 162 9.02 18.52 -5.80
C TYR A 162 7.94 19.24 -5.00
N SER A 163 6.88 19.68 -5.68
CA SER A 163 5.72 20.25 -5.01
C SER A 163 4.99 19.19 -4.15
N PRO A 164 4.29 19.58 -3.06
CA PRO A 164 3.56 18.64 -2.20
C PRO A 164 2.57 17.75 -2.97
N SER A 165 1.90 18.30 -3.99
CA SER A 165 0.98 17.53 -4.83
C SER A 165 1.69 16.42 -5.61
N LYS A 166 2.90 16.69 -6.12
CA LYS A 166 3.70 15.69 -6.86
C LYS A 166 4.30 14.65 -5.92
N GLN A 167 4.76 15.06 -4.74
CA GLN A 167 5.17 14.12 -3.68
C GLN A 167 4.03 13.17 -3.31
N GLY A 168 2.82 13.70 -3.08
CA GLY A 168 1.63 12.89 -2.81
C GLY A 168 1.28 11.94 -3.95
N TRP A 169 1.52 12.32 -5.20
CA TRP A 169 1.38 11.40 -6.33
C TRP A 169 2.39 10.24 -6.27
N PHE A 170 3.67 10.52 -6.00
CA PHE A 170 4.69 9.49 -5.86
C PHE A 170 4.40 8.52 -4.70
N VAL A 171 3.95 9.03 -3.54
CA VAL A 171 3.53 8.20 -2.41
C VAL A 171 2.44 7.22 -2.83
N ARG A 172 1.40 7.67 -3.54
CA ARG A 172 0.35 6.79 -4.04
C ARG A 172 0.87 5.73 -5.03
N GLN A 173 1.87 6.05 -5.84
CA GLN A 173 2.50 5.07 -6.74
C GLN A 173 3.23 3.98 -5.93
N VAL A 174 3.98 4.38 -4.90
CA VAL A 174 4.67 3.44 -4.00
C VAL A 174 3.65 2.55 -3.27
N GLU A 175 2.62 3.13 -2.68
CA GLU A 175 1.54 2.39 -2.01
C GLU A 175 0.82 1.43 -2.95
N GLY A 176 0.52 1.87 -4.18
CA GLY A 176 -0.06 1.03 -5.21
C GLY A 176 0.82 -0.16 -5.56
N ARG A 177 2.13 0.04 -5.65
CA ARG A 177 3.09 -1.05 -5.87
C ARG A 177 3.16 -2.02 -4.70
N LEU A 178 3.17 -1.53 -3.46
CA LEU A 178 3.21 -2.35 -2.25
C LEU A 178 1.98 -3.26 -2.08
N LYS A 179 0.84 -2.88 -2.68
CA LYS A 179 -0.36 -3.71 -2.76
C LYS A 179 -0.16 -4.90 -3.69
N ILE A 180 0.49 -4.68 -4.83
CA ILE A 180 0.78 -5.72 -5.84
C ILE A 180 1.93 -6.63 -5.38
N ASP A 181 3.03 -6.03 -4.94
CA ASP A 181 4.24 -6.71 -4.47
C ASP A 181 4.69 -6.09 -3.15
N SER A 182 4.64 -6.87 -2.06
CA SER A 182 5.09 -6.40 -0.75
C SER A 182 6.62 -6.35 -0.60
N GLY A 183 7.37 -6.90 -1.56
CA GLY A 183 8.79 -7.13 -1.48
C GLY A 183 9.16 -8.20 -0.44
N SER A 184 10.46 -8.50 -0.36
CA SER A 184 11.05 -9.36 0.66
C SER A 184 12.05 -8.56 1.52
N GLY A 185 12.12 -8.88 2.81
CA GLY A 185 12.99 -8.19 3.77
C GLY A 185 12.29 -7.09 4.56
N SER A 186 13.07 -6.14 5.09
CA SER A 186 12.55 -5.06 5.92
C SER A 186 11.60 -4.16 5.14
N ARG A 187 10.43 -3.86 5.74
CA ARG A 187 9.42 -2.97 5.13
C ARG A 187 10.00 -1.61 4.74
N ARG A 188 10.82 -1.02 5.62
CA ARG A 188 11.48 0.27 5.36
C ARG A 188 12.38 0.20 4.12
N ALA A 189 13.19 -0.85 4.02
CA ALA A 189 14.11 -1.04 2.89
C ALA A 189 13.35 -1.21 1.56
N VAL A 190 12.28 -2.01 1.55
CA VAL A 190 11.43 -2.17 0.35
C VAL A 190 10.79 -0.84 -0.05
N VAL A 191 10.26 -0.08 0.91
CA VAL A 191 9.66 1.24 0.62
C VAL A 191 10.69 2.21 0.06
N MET A 192 11.89 2.28 0.67
CA MET A 192 12.99 3.11 0.17
C MET A 192 13.35 2.75 -1.27
N GLU A 193 13.50 1.46 -1.57
CA GLU A 193 13.80 0.98 -2.91
C GLU A 193 12.72 1.34 -3.94
N TYR A 194 11.43 1.18 -3.57
CA TYR A 194 10.34 1.58 -4.46
C TYR A 194 10.26 3.09 -4.67
N CYS A 195 10.55 3.90 -3.64
CA CYS A 195 10.65 5.35 -3.78
C CYS A 195 11.72 5.72 -4.80
N LEU A 196 12.94 5.18 -4.65
CA LEU A 196 14.04 5.38 -5.57
C LEU A 196 13.66 5.02 -7.01
N GLN A 197 13.15 3.80 -7.21
CA GLN A 197 12.76 3.28 -8.51
C GLN A 197 11.72 4.16 -9.22
N ILE A 198 10.73 4.65 -8.47
CA ILE A 198 9.71 5.56 -9.02
C ILE A 198 10.32 6.92 -9.39
N LEU A 199 11.20 7.47 -8.56
CA LEU A 199 11.83 8.77 -8.80
C LEU A 199 12.74 8.75 -10.02
N VAL A 200 13.57 7.71 -10.17
CA VAL A 200 14.52 7.59 -11.29
C VAL A 200 13.97 6.81 -12.49
N SER A 201 12.68 6.44 -12.47
CA SER A 201 12.00 5.65 -13.51
C SER A 201 12.72 4.32 -13.85
N ARG A 202 13.15 3.58 -12.83
CA ARG A 202 13.78 2.25 -12.93
C ARG A 202 12.90 1.20 -12.26
N HIS A 203 12.95 -0.04 -12.76
CA HIS A 203 12.08 -1.12 -12.27
C HIS A 203 12.82 -2.24 -11.54
N ALA A 204 14.12 -2.41 -11.79
CA ALA A 204 14.96 -3.39 -11.12
C ALA A 204 15.66 -2.76 -9.91
N PRO A 205 15.90 -3.51 -8.84
CA PRO A 205 16.67 -3.00 -7.70
C PRO A 205 18.17 -2.94 -8.01
N LEU A 206 18.88 -2.04 -7.31
CA LEU A 206 20.34 -2.03 -7.31
C LEU A 206 20.89 -3.24 -6.52
N PRO A 207 22.12 -3.71 -6.83
CA PRO A 207 22.77 -4.78 -6.06
C PRO A 207 23.13 -4.39 -4.62
N VAL A 208 23.13 -3.10 -4.30
CA VAL A 208 23.37 -2.52 -2.98
C VAL A 208 22.38 -1.37 -2.75
N PRO A 209 22.04 -1.02 -1.49
CA PRO A 209 21.25 0.17 -1.18
C PRO A 209 21.81 1.44 -1.85
N TYR A 210 20.93 2.30 -2.38
CA TYR A 210 21.38 3.55 -3.03
C TYR A 210 22.11 4.50 -2.06
N VAL A 211 21.76 4.45 -0.77
CA VAL A 211 22.44 5.23 0.27
C VAL A 211 23.91 4.85 0.37
N ASP A 212 24.27 3.58 0.17
CA ASP A 212 25.67 3.14 0.18
C ASP A 212 26.41 3.69 -1.05
N VAL A 213 25.73 3.78 -2.20
CA VAL A 213 26.30 4.43 -3.40
C VAL A 213 26.56 5.91 -3.15
N LEU A 214 25.57 6.62 -2.59
CA LEU A 214 25.68 8.05 -2.35
C LEU A 214 26.70 8.37 -1.26
N ASP A 215 26.75 7.57 -0.19
CA ASP A 215 27.73 7.72 0.89
C ASP A 215 29.15 7.43 0.38
N HIS A 216 29.34 6.34 -0.37
CA HIS A 216 30.63 5.99 -0.98
C HIS A 216 31.19 7.09 -1.88
N LEU A 217 30.31 7.83 -2.57
CA LEU A 217 30.69 8.94 -3.44
C LEU A 217 30.70 10.31 -2.74
N GLY A 218 30.24 10.39 -1.48
CA GLY A 218 30.07 11.65 -0.75
C GLY A 218 29.03 12.59 -1.35
N LEU A 219 27.92 12.04 -1.86
CA LEU A 219 26.88 12.76 -2.62
C LEU A 219 25.50 12.75 -1.94
N LEU A 220 25.38 12.37 -0.66
CA LEU A 220 24.11 12.50 0.06
C LEU A 220 23.67 13.97 0.10
N ASN A 221 22.42 14.24 -0.27
CA ASN A 221 21.83 15.58 -0.36
C ASN A 221 22.57 16.53 -1.32
N ASP A 222 23.19 15.97 -2.36
CA ASP A 222 23.84 16.72 -3.44
C ASP A 222 22.95 16.73 -4.69
N SER A 223 22.87 17.86 -5.38
CA SER A 223 22.19 18.00 -6.69
C SER A 223 22.64 16.99 -7.76
N ARG A 224 23.80 16.37 -7.59
CA ARG A 224 24.39 15.36 -8.49
C ARG A 224 24.01 13.92 -8.11
N ALA A 225 23.37 13.71 -6.96
CA ALA A 225 23.06 12.39 -6.41
C ALA A 225 22.18 11.54 -7.35
N GLU A 226 21.15 12.14 -7.96
CA GLU A 226 20.33 11.45 -8.97
C GLU A 226 21.19 10.91 -10.13
N GLY A 227 22.12 11.72 -10.64
CA GLY A 227 23.04 11.32 -11.69
C GLY A 227 23.93 10.15 -11.27
N ALA A 228 24.44 10.17 -10.04
CA ALA A 228 25.26 9.07 -9.50
C ALA A 228 24.46 7.76 -9.36
N VAL A 229 23.21 7.84 -8.93
CA VAL A 229 22.29 6.68 -8.89
C VAL A 229 22.04 6.15 -10.30
N LEU A 230 21.81 7.02 -11.29
CA LEU A 230 21.63 6.60 -12.69
C LEU A 230 22.88 5.91 -13.24
N VAL A 231 24.08 6.38 -12.87
CA VAL A 231 25.35 5.70 -13.19
C VAL A 231 25.39 4.31 -12.53
N ALA A 232 24.98 4.19 -11.27
CA ALA A 232 24.91 2.89 -10.60
C ALA A 232 23.99 1.90 -11.32
N TYR A 233 22.82 2.36 -11.80
CA TYR A 233 21.93 1.53 -12.62
C TYR A 233 22.56 1.12 -13.95
N SER A 234 23.32 2.00 -14.60
CA SER A 234 24.05 1.67 -15.82
C SER A 234 25.13 0.62 -15.55
N VAL A 235 25.89 0.74 -14.45
CA VAL A 235 26.87 -0.27 -14.04
C VAL A 235 26.21 -1.62 -13.76
N ALA A 236 25.10 -1.63 -13.02
CA ALA A 236 24.34 -2.85 -12.72
C ALA A 236 23.83 -3.53 -14.00
N SER A 237 23.47 -2.75 -15.01
CA SER A 237 23.00 -3.25 -16.30
C SER A 237 24.11 -3.87 -17.15
N ILE A 238 25.34 -3.34 -17.06
CA ILE A 238 26.51 -3.81 -17.82
C ILE A 238 27.18 -5.00 -17.12
N GLY A 239 27.24 -4.97 -15.78
CA GLY A 239 27.90 -5.97 -14.95
C GLY A 239 26.94 -6.59 -13.93
N PRO A 240 25.96 -7.41 -14.36
CA PRO A 240 24.91 -7.93 -13.48
C PRO A 240 25.41 -8.87 -12.36
N GLY A 241 26.65 -9.37 -12.46
CA GLY A 241 27.29 -10.17 -11.42
C GLY A 241 28.04 -9.37 -10.35
N LEU A 242 28.16 -8.05 -10.50
CA LEU A 242 28.83 -7.20 -9.52
C LEU A 242 27.93 -6.99 -8.29
N SER A 243 28.52 -7.07 -7.11
CA SER A 243 27.84 -6.86 -5.83
C SER A 243 28.79 -6.29 -4.78
N GLY A 244 28.24 -5.71 -3.71
CA GLY A 244 29.00 -5.14 -2.59
C GLY A 244 30.09 -4.17 -3.03
N GLU A 245 31.28 -4.27 -2.44
CA GLU A 245 32.43 -3.39 -2.71
C GLU A 245 32.88 -3.38 -4.17
N ALA A 246 32.82 -4.53 -4.86
CA ALA A 246 33.21 -4.61 -6.27
C ALA A 246 32.26 -3.80 -7.16
N PHE A 247 30.97 -3.76 -6.80
CA PHE A 247 30.00 -2.90 -7.46
C PHE A 247 30.28 -1.42 -7.16
N LEU A 248 30.44 -1.05 -5.88
CA LEU A 248 30.70 0.34 -5.46
C LEU A 248 31.95 0.92 -6.14
N THR A 249 33.05 0.15 -6.17
CA THR A 249 34.30 0.54 -6.84
C THR A 249 34.07 0.84 -8.33
N ARG A 250 33.31 -0.01 -9.02
CA ARG A 250 33.02 0.20 -10.45
C ARG A 250 32.11 1.41 -10.69
N VAL A 251 31.17 1.67 -9.80
CA VAL A 251 30.34 2.88 -9.85
C VAL A 251 31.20 4.13 -9.68
N GLU A 252 32.12 4.14 -8.72
CA GLU A 252 33.05 5.25 -8.50
C GLU A 252 33.95 5.53 -9.70
N GLU A 253 34.55 4.50 -10.30
CA GLU A 253 35.35 4.63 -11.52
C GLU A 253 34.54 5.28 -12.65
N THR A 254 33.31 4.81 -12.85
CA THR A 254 32.40 5.29 -13.90
C THR A 254 31.95 6.72 -13.63
N TRP A 255 31.64 7.05 -12.37
CA TRP A 255 31.24 8.38 -11.94
C TRP A 255 32.35 9.41 -12.19
N ARG A 256 33.59 9.09 -11.79
CA ARG A 256 34.74 9.98 -12.00
C ARG A 256 35.02 10.21 -13.48
N ALA A 257 34.89 9.17 -14.31
CA ALA A 257 35.06 9.29 -15.75
C ALA A 257 33.98 10.20 -16.37
N ALA A 258 32.72 10.06 -15.93
CA ALA A 258 31.61 10.89 -16.42
C ALA A 258 31.70 12.34 -15.93
N ALA A 259 32.11 12.58 -14.69
CA ALA A 259 32.21 13.90 -14.07
C ALA A 259 33.42 14.73 -14.55
N ALA A 260 34.38 14.09 -15.23
CA ALA A 260 35.56 14.76 -15.81
C ALA A 260 35.32 15.34 -17.23
N CYS A 261 34.14 15.08 -17.82
CA CYS A 261 33.71 15.60 -19.11
C CYS A 261 32.76 16.79 -18.94
#